data_AF-A0A356UFF6-F1
#
_entry.id   AF-A0A356UFF6-F1
#
_cell.length_a   1.000
_cell.length_b   1.000
_cell.length_c   1.000
_cell.angle_alpha   90.00
_cell.angle_beta   90.00
_cell.angle_gamma   90.00
#
_symmetry.space_group_name_H-M   'P 1'
#
loop_
_entity.id
_entity.type
_entity.pdbx_description
1 polymer ?
#
loop_
_entity_poly.entity_id
_entity_poly.type
_entity_poly.pdbx_seq_one_letter_code
_entity_poly.pdbx_strand_id
1 'polypeptide(L)' 'IEKGIEKGIEKGRIKTLQEDILDVLEERFGIIKKGLGKRVKAIDDPDVLKSLFKKSIKVASLEEFARILNEVLEEE' A
#
# COMPACT_ATOMS: atom_id res chain seq x y z
N ILE A 1 24.30 4.51 16.15
CA ILE A 1 24.27 4.85 14.70
C ILE A 1 23.48 3.79 13.93
N GLU A 2 23.80 2.51 14.12
CA GLU A 2 23.13 1.35 13.50
C GLU A 2 21.60 1.35 13.61
N LYS A 3 21.03 1.49 14.82
CA LYS A 3 19.57 1.58 15.04
C LYS A 3 18.89 2.73 14.30
N GLY A 4 19.60 3.82 14.01
CA GLY A 4 19.05 4.95 13.26
C GLY A 4 18.98 4.66 11.76
N ILE A 5 19.99 3.97 11.24
CA ILE A 5 20.06 3.55 9.84
C ILE A 5 19.00 2.49 9.55
N GLU A 6 18.87 1.46 10.39
CA GLU A 6 17.85 0.41 10.25
C GLU A 6 16.43 1.00 10.21
N LYS A 7 16.11 1.90 11.15
CA LYS A 7 14.81 2.60 11.16
C LYS A 7 14.59 3.46 9.92
N GLY A 8 15.64 4.06 9.38
CA GLY A 8 15.57 4.84 8.15
C GLY A 8 15.26 3.95 6.93
N ILE A 9 15.95 2.82 6.82
CA ILE A 9 15.74 1.83 5.76
C ILE A 9 14.31 1.29 5.81
N GLU A 10 13.81 0.92 6.99
CA GLU A 10 12.46 0.37 7.14
C GLU A 10 11.39 1.40 6.77
N LYS A 11 11.51 2.64 7.26
CA LYS A 11 10.59 3.73 6.89
C LYS A 11 10.63 4.05 5.40
N GLY A 12 11.81 4.01 4.79
CA GLY A 12 11.98 4.16 3.35
C GLY A 12 11.23 3.08 2.60
N ARG A 13 11.40 1.82 2.99
CA ARG A 13 10.72 0.66 2.40
C ARG A 13 9.20 0.77 2.49
N ILE A 14 8.66 1.13 3.66
CA ILE A 14 7.23 1.34 3.87
C ILE A 14 6.71 2.43 2.92
N LYS A 15 7.36 3.59 2.89
CA LYS A 15 6.95 4.71 2.06
C LYS A 15 6.97 4.36 0.56
N THR A 16 8.04 3.71 0.10
CA THR A 16 8.14 3.27 -1.30
C THR A 16 7.02 2.31 -1.67
N LEU A 17 6.72 1.29 -0.84
CA LEU A 17 5.64 0.36 -1.15
C LEU A 17 4.27 1.05 -1.17
N GLN A 18 4.01 1.99 -0.26
CA GLN A 18 2.77 2.77 -0.28
C GLN A 18 2.64 3.60 -1.56
N GLU A 19 3.73 4.23 -2.02
CA GLU A 19 3.76 5.01 -3.26
C GLU A 19 3.57 4.10 -4.48
N ASP A 20 4.32 3.00 -4.58
CA ASP A 20 4.23 2.03 -5.68
C ASP A 20 2.82 1.42 -5.83
N ILE A 21 2.13 1.13 -4.73
CA ILE A 21 0.74 0.67 -4.77
C ILE A 21 -0.16 1.71 -5.42
N LEU A 22 -0.03 2.97 -5.01
CA LEU A 22 -0.86 4.06 -5.52
C LEU A 22 -0.54 4.36 -6.97
N ASP A 23 0.73 4.38 -7.36
CA ASP A 23 1.14 4.62 -8.73
C ASP A 23 0.60 3.54 -9.67
N VAL A 24 0.66 2.26 -9.27
CA VAL A 24 0.06 1.15 -10.05
C VAL A 24 -1.46 1.31 -10.19
N LEU A 25 -2.15 1.65 -9.11
CA LEU A 25 -3.60 1.83 -9.16
C LEU A 25 -4.01 3.04 -10.00
N GLU A 26 -3.23 4.12 -9.94
CA GLU A 26 -3.46 5.35 -10.71
C GLU A 26 -3.21 5.12 -12.20
N GLU A 27 -2.14 4.42 -12.57
CA GLU A 27 -1.84 4.06 -13.96
C GLU A 27 -2.94 3.17 -14.56
N ARG A 28 -3.46 2.21 -13.79
CA ARG A 28 -4.44 1.23 -14.28
C ARG A 28 -5.87 1.74 -14.32
N PHE A 29 -6.25 2.60 -13.37
CA PHE A 29 -7.66 2.99 -13.16
C PHE A 29 -7.90 4.51 -13.15
N GLY A 30 -6.84 5.31 -13.28
CA GLY A 30 -6.90 6.77 -13.20
C GLY A 30 -7.01 7.26 -11.76
N ILE A 31 -7.64 8.43 -11.58
CA ILE A 31 -7.61 9.19 -10.33
C ILE A 31 -8.09 8.34 -9.13
N ILE A 32 -7.21 8.19 -8.14
CA ILE A 32 -7.52 7.52 -6.89
C ILE A 32 -8.25 8.47 -5.95
N LYS A 33 -9.40 8.03 -5.42
CA LYS A 33 -10.13 8.78 -4.38
C LYS A 33 -9.25 8.94 -3.14
N LYS A 34 -9.20 10.17 -2.59
CA LYS A 34 -8.41 10.51 -1.39
C LYS A 34 -8.58 9.52 -0.23
N GLY A 35 -9.77 8.96 -0.04
CA GLY A 35 -10.05 7.97 1.01
C GLY A 35 -9.23 6.68 0.85
N LEU A 36 -9.13 6.15 -0.37
CA LEU A 36 -8.35 4.94 -0.63
C LEU A 36 -6.86 5.18 -0.43
N GLY A 37 -6.35 6.29 -0.94
CA GLY A 37 -4.94 6.67 -0.76
C GLY A 37 -4.54 6.85 0.70
N LYS A 38 -5.41 7.45 1.53
CA LYS A 38 -5.15 7.58 2.98
C LYS A 38 -5.06 6.23 3.68
N ARG A 39 -5.91 5.27 3.29
CA ARG A 39 -5.93 3.94 3.91
C ARG A 39 -4.67 3.14 3.58
N VAL A 40 -4.19 3.17 2.33
CA VAL A 40 -2.91 2.56 1.96
C VAL A 40 -1.75 3.18 2.75
N LYS A 41 -1.73 4.51 2.88
CA LYS A 41 -0.69 5.24 3.63
C LYS A 41 -0.73 5.04 5.14
N ALA A 42 -1.81 4.45 5.67
CA ALA A 42 -1.94 4.17 7.10
C ALA A 42 -1.29 2.84 7.50
N ILE A 43 -0.99 1.95 6.55
CA ILE A 43 -0.36 0.65 6.81
C ILE A 43 1.14 0.85 7.01
N ASP A 44 1.65 0.42 8.17
CA ASP A 44 3.07 0.43 8.50
C ASP A 44 3.71 -0.97 8.52
N ASP A 45 2.91 -2.03 8.32
CA ASP A 45 3.42 -3.37 8.07
C ASP A 45 3.88 -3.52 6.60
N PRO A 46 5.17 -3.71 6.37
CA PRO A 46 5.74 -3.74 5.04
C PRO A 46 5.56 -5.09 4.31
N ASP A 47 5.27 -6.17 5.01
CA ASP A 47 4.90 -7.46 4.41
C ASP A 47 3.45 -7.45 3.93
N VAL A 48 2.56 -6.81 4.70
CA VAL A 48 1.20 -6.48 4.27
C VAL A 48 1.23 -5.62 3.01
N LEU A 49 2.02 -4.54 3.02
CA LEU A 49 2.18 -3.67 1.84
C LEU A 49 2.73 -4.44 0.63
N LYS A 50 3.70 -5.33 0.82
CA LYS A 50 4.23 -6.17 -0.27
C LYS A 50 3.17 -7.10 -0.86
N SER A 51 2.26 -7.63 -0.03
CA SER A 51 1.12 -8.42 -0.50
C SER A 51 0.14 -7.57 -1.29
N LEU A 52 -0.20 -6.38 -0.77
CA LEU A 52 -1.09 -5.42 -1.45
C LEU A 52 -0.52 -4.94 -2.78
N PHE A 53 0.79 -4.70 -2.88
CA PHE A 53 1.45 -4.35 -4.14
C PHE A 53 1.28 -5.45 -5.21
N LYS A 54 1.46 -6.73 -4.84
CA LYS A 54 1.21 -7.83 -5.77
C LYS A 54 -0.25 -7.91 -6.21
N LYS A 55 -1.19 -7.56 -5.32
CA LYS A 55 -2.62 -7.52 -5.62
C LYS A 55 -2.98 -6.32 -6.49
N SER A 56 -2.41 -5.13 -6.28
CA SER A 56 -2.70 -3.93 -7.09
C SER A 56 -2.39 -4.12 -8.58
N ILE A 57 -1.43 -4.98 -8.92
CA ILE A 57 -1.10 -5.37 -10.30
C ILE A 57 -2.19 -6.26 -10.93
N LYS A 58 -2.92 -7.05 -10.13
CA LYS A 58 -3.80 -8.13 -10.61
C LYS A 58 -5.29 -7.82 -10.54
N VAL A 59 -5.72 -6.99 -9.59
CA VAL A 59 -7.14 -6.62 -9.40
C VAL A 59 -7.75 -6.08 -10.69
N ALA A 60 -9.05 -6.29 -10.90
CA ALA A 60 -9.77 -5.78 -12.06
C ALA A 60 -10.35 -4.37 -11.86
N SER A 61 -10.43 -3.87 -10.61
CA SER A 61 -10.90 -2.51 -10.34
C SER A 61 -10.42 -1.94 -9.00
N LEU A 62 -10.64 -0.63 -8.79
CA LEU A 62 -10.41 0.03 -7.50
C LEU A 62 -11.33 -0.51 -6.40
N GLU A 63 -12.56 -0.92 -6.73
CA GLU A 63 -13.52 -1.51 -5.79
C GLU A 63 -13.08 -2.91 -5.32
N GLU A 64 -12.48 -3.70 -6.21
CA GLU A 64 -11.87 -4.98 -5.82
C GLU A 64 -10.68 -4.75 -4.88
N PHE A 65 -9.78 -3.81 -5.23
CA PHE A 65 -8.68 -3.45 -4.36
C PHE A 65 -9.15 -2.94 -2.98
N ALA A 66 -10.18 -2.09 -2.96
CA ALA A 66 -10.72 -1.55 -1.72
C ALA A 66 -11.34 -2.63 -0.81
N ARG A 67 -11.94 -3.68 -1.39
CA ARG A 67 -12.46 -4.84 -0.63
C ARG A 67 -11.32 -5.63 0.01
N ILE A 68 -10.31 -5.97 -0.78
CA ILE A 68 -9.09 -6.63 -0.29
C ILE A 68 -8.43 -5.81 0.82
N LEU A 69 -8.36 -4.49 0.67
CA LEU A 69 -7.82 -3.59 1.67
C LEU A 69 -8.68 -3.53 2.95
N ASN A 70 -10.00 -3.71 2.85
CA ASN A 70 -10.85 -3.83 4.05
C ASN A 70 -10.53 -5.13 4.80
N GLU A 71 -10.48 -6.26 4.09
CA GLU A 71 -10.21 -7.58 4.67
C GLU A 71 -8.88 -7.57 5.45
N VAL A 72 -7.84 -6.99 4.87
CA VAL A 72 -6.53 -6.84 5.53
C VAL A 72 -6.59 -5.99 6.80
N LEU A 73 -7.38 -4.91 6.80
CA LEU A 73 -7.47 -4.00 7.96
C LEU A 73 -8.45 -4.49 9.04
N GLU A 74 -9.33 -5.43 8.71
CA GLU A 74 -10.25 -6.07 9.66
C GLU A 74 -9.61 -7.30 10.35
N GLU A 75 -8.56 -7.86 9.77
CA GLU A 75 -7.77 -8.97 10.33
C GLU A 75 -6.67 -8.54 11.32
N GLU A 76 -6.44 -7.23 11.50
CA GLU A 76 -5.50 -6.64 12.48
C GLU A 76 -6.15 -6.15 13.79
#